data_AF-A0A520ARS5-F1
#
_entry.id   AF-A0A520ARS5-F1
#
_cell.length_a   1.000
_cell.length_b   1.000
_cell.length_c   1.000
_cell.angle_alpha   90.00
_cell.angle_beta   90.00
_cell.angle_gamma   90.00
#
_symmetry.space_group_name_H-M   'P 1'
#
loop_
_entity.id
_entity.type
_entity.pdbx_description
1 polymer ?
#
loop_
_entity_poly.entity_id
_entity_poly.type
_entity_poly.pdbx_seq_one_letter_code
_entity_poly.pdbx_strand_id
1 'polypeptide(L)' 'MFSIGNTGGTLAKANDETKTVLDDANVASVRLMLDKLVDYDVVKVYKATAGQGPIADLAAEVMCARNIDL' A
#
# COMPACT_ATOMS: atom_id res chain seq x y z
N MET A 1 -0.72 37.06 -35.99
CA MET A 1 -1.54 35.84 -35.87
C MET A 1 -0.59 34.66 -36.08
N PHE A 2 -0.02 34.07 -35.01
CA PHE A 2 -0.49 32.87 -34.27
C PHE A 2 -0.75 31.67 -35.21
N SER A 3 -0.19 30.46 -35.07
CA SER A 3 0.38 29.75 -33.91
C SER A 3 1.45 28.74 -34.33
N ILE A 4 2.47 28.54 -33.48
CA ILE A 4 3.36 27.36 -33.52
C ILE A 4 2.61 26.23 -32.81
N GLY A 5 2.37 25.13 -33.52
CA GLY A 5 1.73 23.93 -32.96
C GLY A 5 2.64 23.23 -31.96
N ASN A 6 2.56 23.62 -30.69
CA ASN A 6 3.05 22.82 -29.58
C ASN A 6 2.07 21.66 -29.34
N THR A 7 2.32 20.50 -29.95
CA THR A 7 1.75 19.25 -29.45
C THR A 7 2.66 18.73 -28.35
N GLY A 8 2.51 19.37 -27.19
CA GLY A 8 2.98 18.85 -25.91
C GLY A 8 2.52 17.41 -25.75
N GLY A 9 3.42 16.61 -25.16
CA GLY A 9 3.32 15.17 -25.10
C GLY A 9 1.97 14.66 -24.63
N THR A 10 1.37 13.82 -25.47
CA THR A 10 0.51 12.77 -24.98
C THR A 10 1.40 11.71 -24.37
N LEU A 11 1.74 11.88 -23.08
CA LEU A 11 2.06 10.76 -22.22
C LEU A 11 0.83 9.86 -22.29
N ALA A 12 0.89 8.87 -23.17
CA ALA A 12 -0.04 7.76 -23.18
C ALA A 12 -0.10 7.31 -21.73
N LYS A 13 -1.27 7.52 -21.10
CA LYS A 13 -1.61 6.90 -19.83
C LYS A 13 -1.49 5.40 -20.09
N ALA A 14 -0.31 4.85 -19.85
CA ALA A 14 -0.19 3.49 -19.39
C ALA A 14 -0.97 3.49 -18.08
N ASN A 15 -2.27 3.18 -18.18
CA ASN A 15 -3.02 2.59 -17.10
C ASN A 15 -2.43 1.19 -16.90
N ASP A 16 -1.16 1.16 -16.48
CA ASP A 16 -0.58 0.00 -15.88
C ASP A 16 -1.30 -0.07 -14.55
N GLU A 17 -2.35 -0.90 -14.52
CA GLU A 17 -2.89 -1.45 -13.30
C GLU A 17 -1.75 -2.20 -12.62
N THR A 18 -0.82 -1.43 -12.06
CA THR A 18 0.12 -1.88 -11.04
C THR A 18 -0.76 -2.20 -9.86
N LYS A 19 -1.40 -3.37 -9.93
CA LYS A 19 -1.77 -4.11 -8.75
C LYS A 19 -0.46 -4.14 -7.99
N THR A 20 -0.37 -3.34 -6.93
CA THR A 20 0.81 -3.26 -6.08
C THR A 20 0.86 -4.55 -5.28
N VAL A 21 1.16 -5.65 -5.97
CA VAL A 21 1.36 -6.95 -5.35
C VAL A 21 2.71 -6.84 -4.66
N LEU A 22 2.74 -6.94 -3.32
CA LEU A 22 4.00 -7.22 -2.66
C LEU A 22 4.43 -8.62 -3.10
N ASP A 23 5.66 -8.72 -3.59
CA ASP A 23 6.31 -10.03 -3.75
C ASP A 23 6.56 -10.68 -2.39
N ASP A 24 6.80 -11.99 -2.38
CA ASP A 24 6.93 -12.77 -1.15
C ASP A 24 8.01 -12.25 -0.19
N ALA A 25 9.12 -11.70 -0.71
CA ALA A 25 10.19 -11.15 0.13
C ALA A 25 9.75 -9.82 0.78
N ASN A 26 9.01 -9.00 0.04
CA ASN A 26 8.43 -7.77 0.56
C ASN A 26 7.31 -8.05 1.56
N VAL A 27 6.48 -9.08 1.34
CA VAL A 27 5.48 -9.56 2.32
C VAL A 27 6.16 -9.98 3.63
N ALA A 28 7.22 -10.79 3.55
CA ALA A 28 7.96 -11.21 4.74
C ALA A 28 8.56 -10.03 5.50
N SER A 29 9.07 -9.03 4.78
CA SER A 29 9.63 -7.81 5.37
C SER A 29 8.56 -6.97 6.08
N VAL A 30 7.39 -6.79 5.47
CA VAL A 30 6.26 -6.08 6.08
C VAL A 30 5.72 -6.83 7.30
N ARG A 31 5.60 -8.17 7.24
CA ARG A 31 5.24 -8.99 8.40
C ARG A 31 6.23 -8.81 9.54
N LEU A 32 7.54 -8.86 9.26
CA LEU A 32 8.57 -8.66 10.27
C LEU A 32 8.51 -7.25 10.88
N MET A 33 8.20 -6.23 10.07
CA MET A 33 7.97 -4.88 10.57
C MET A 33 6.77 -4.83 11.50
N LEU A 34 5.61 -5.36 11.09
CA LEU A 34 4.37 -5.35 11.87
C LEU A 34 4.51 -6.14 13.18
N ASP A 35 5.26 -7.24 13.17
CA ASP A 35 5.54 -8.03 14.38
C ASP A 35 6.37 -7.25 15.41
N LYS A 36 7.27 -6.36 14.95
CA LYS A 36 8.06 -5.49 15.83
C LYS A 36 7.29 -4.26 16.34
N LEU A 37 6.14 -3.92 15.75
CA LEU A 37 5.34 -2.79 16.18
C LEU A 37 4.53 -3.14 17.43
N VAL A 38 4.28 -2.13 18.27
CA VAL A 38 3.30 -2.24 19.35
C VAL A 38 1.88 -2.21 18.78
N ASP A 39 0.90 -2.76 19.51
CA ASP A 39 -0.47 -2.96 19.02
C ASP A 39 -1.07 -1.68 18.43
N TYR A 40 -0.86 -0.55 19.10
CA TYR A 40 -1.32 0.76 18.67
C TYR A 40 -0.76 1.19 17.30
N ASP A 41 0.50 0.86 17.01
CA ASP A 41 1.13 1.21 15.75
C ASP A 41 0.70 0.27 14.62
N VAL A 42 0.40 -1.00 14.92
CA VAL A 42 -0.23 -1.92 13.96
C VAL A 42 -1.60 -1.39 13.53
N VAL A 43 -2.43 -0.93 14.49
CA VAL A 43 -3.73 -0.30 14.21
C VAL A 43 -3.56 0.95 13.34
N LYS A 44 -2.52 1.77 13.60
CA LYS A 44 -2.22 2.94 12.77
C LYS A 44 -1.87 2.57 11.34
N VAL A 45 -1.10 1.51 11.10
CA VAL A 45 -0.77 1.03 9.75
C VAL A 45 -2.04 0.58 9.02
N TYR A 46 -2.92 -0.18 9.69
CA TYR A 46 -4.21 -0.56 9.13
C TYR A 46 -5.10 0.66 8.79
N LYS A 47 -5.17 1.65 9.68
CA LYS A 47 -5.94 2.89 9.44
C LYS A 47 -5.33 3.77 8.35
N ALA A 48 -4.01 3.84 8.25
CA ALA A 48 -3.30 4.62 7.22
C ALA A 48 -3.52 4.09 5.81
N THR A 49 -3.76 2.78 5.68
CA THR A 49 -4.09 2.12 4.42
C THR A 49 -5.60 2.13 4.13
N ALA A 50 -6.41 2.79 4.98
CA ALA A 50 -7.87 2.75 4.94
C ALA A 50 -8.44 1.31 4.95
N GLY A 51 -7.70 0.34 5.52
CA GLY A 51 -8.07 -1.07 5.51
C GLY A 51 -8.01 -1.72 4.13
N GLN A 52 -7.28 -1.16 3.17
CA GLN A 52 -7.20 -1.67 1.80
C GLN A 52 -5.78 -1.94 1.34
N GLY A 53 -5.64 -3.04 0.61
CA GLY A 53 -4.39 -3.46 -0.02
C GLY A 53 -3.56 -4.41 0.85
N PRO A 54 -2.48 -4.96 0.28
CA PRO A 54 -1.74 -6.07 0.88
C PRO A 54 -1.09 -5.72 2.22
N ILE A 55 -0.72 -4.46 2.46
CA ILE A 55 -0.21 -4.03 3.78
C ILE A 55 -1.34 -4.02 4.83
N ALA A 56 -2.56 -3.64 4.44
CA ALA A 56 -3.72 -3.66 5.32
C ALA A 56 -4.11 -5.09 5.69
N ASP A 57 -4.09 -6.01 4.71
CA ASP A 57 -4.36 -7.44 4.93
C ASP A 57 -3.36 -8.03 5.93
N LEU A 58 -2.07 -7.74 5.75
CA LEU A 58 -1.01 -8.17 6.67
C LEU A 58 -1.15 -7.54 8.07
N ALA A 59 -1.55 -6.26 8.16
CA ALA A 59 -1.83 -5.63 9.45
C ALA A 59 -3.02 -6.29 10.15
N ALA A 60 -4.10 -6.60 9.42
CA ALA A 60 -5.27 -7.29 9.96
C ALA A 60 -4.92 -8.72 10.45
N GLU A 61 -4.08 -9.46 9.73
CA GLU A 61 -3.57 -10.76 10.18
C GLU A 61 -2.84 -10.65 11.52
N VAL A 62 -1.95 -9.66 11.67
CA VAL A 62 -1.21 -9.43 12.92
C VAL A 62 -2.15 -8.99 14.05
N MET A 63 -3.16 -8.16 13.75
CA MET A 63 -4.18 -7.77 14.72
C MET A 63 -4.99 -8.96 15.23
N CYS A 64 -5.39 -9.85 14.32
CA CYS A 64 -6.08 -11.09 14.68
C CYS A 64 -5.20 -12.01 15.53
N ALA A 65 -3.94 -12.22 15.12
CA ALA A 65 -3.00 -13.09 15.82
C ALA A 65 -2.68 -12.61 17.25
N ARG A 66 -2.68 -11.29 17.46
CA ARG A 66 -2.40 -10.64 18.76
C ARG A 66 -3.64 -10.30 19.55
N ASN A 67 -4.83 -10.61 19.03
CA ASN A 67 -6.11 -10.29 19.64
C ASN A 67 -6.27 -8.78 19.96
N ILE A 68 -5.84 -7.94 19.01
CA ILE A 68 -5.94 -6.48 19.09
C ILE A 68 -7.34 -6.08 18.62
N ASP A 69 -8.11 -5.45 19.51
CA ASP A 69 -9.43 -4.89 19.19
C ASP A 69 -9.30 -3.53 18.49
N LEU A 70 -10.27 -3.19 17.63
CA LEU A 70 -10.13 -2.12 16.62
C LEU A 70 -10.82 -0.80 17.00
#